data_AF-A0A9X7ZI40-F1
#
_entry.id   AF-A0A9X7ZI40-F1
#
_cell.length_a   1.000
_cell.length_b   1.000
_cell.length_c   1.000
_cell.angle_alpha   90.00
_cell.angle_beta   90.00
_cell.angle_gamma   90.00
#
_symmetry.space_group_name_H-M   'P 1'
#
loop_
_entity.id
_entity.type
_entity.pdbx_description
1 polymer ?
#
loop_
_entity_poly.entity_id
_entity_poly.type
_entity_poly.pdbx_seq_one_letter_code
_entity_poly.pdbx_strand_id
1 'polypeptide(L)' 'MRRLLEHAGLVVEPAAALGLAPITQDRDRFAGRQMVTIVCDNNVDMDAYGRWVRAASLGRVAAAQKCC' A
#
# COMPACT_ATOMS: atom_id res chain seq x y z
N MET A 1 -2.56 -0.89 0.33
CA MET A 1 -3.43 -1.16 -0.85
C MET A 1 -3.75 0.09 -1.65
N ARG A 2 -4.40 1.13 -1.08
CA ARG A 2 -4.80 2.35 -1.82
C ARG A 2 -3.73 2.94 -2.77
N ARG A 3 -2.47 3.03 -2.32
CA ARG A 3 -1.35 3.57 -3.13
C ARG A 3 -1.11 2.81 -4.44
N LEU A 4 -1.37 1.51 -4.47
CA LEU A 4 -1.19 0.68 -5.67
C LEU A 4 -2.25 0.98 -6.72
N LEU A 5 -3.49 1.23 -6.30
CA LEU A 5 -4.54 1.69 -7.19
C LEU A 5 -4.25 3.11 -7.70
N GLU A 6 -3.90 4.03 -6.80
CA GLU A 6 -3.69 5.44 -7.13
C GLU A 6 -2.51 5.67 -8.09
N HIS A 7 -1.42 4.92 -7.92
CA HIS A 7 -0.18 5.19 -8.65
C HIS A 7 0.12 4.18 -9.76
N ALA A 8 -0.50 2.99 -9.73
CA ALA A 8 -0.23 1.93 -10.69
C ALA A 8 -1.50 1.28 -11.28
N GLY A 9 -2.71 1.70 -10.86
CA GLY A 9 -3.95 1.07 -11.31
C GLY A 9 -4.14 -0.37 -10.85
N LEU A 10 -3.41 -0.81 -9.81
CA LEU A 10 -3.36 -2.20 -9.39
C LEU A 10 -4.33 -2.51 -8.23
N VAL A 11 -5.13 -3.55 -8.43
CA VAL A 11 -5.94 -4.23 -7.40
C VAL A 11 -5.27 -5.57 -7.09
N VAL A 12 -4.69 -5.68 -5.91
CA VAL A 12 -3.94 -6.87 -5.47
C VAL A 12 -4.27 -7.16 -4.01
N GLU A 13 -3.96 -8.35 -3.55
CA GLU A 13 -4.07 -8.72 -2.13
C GLU A 13 -2.79 -8.35 -1.34
N PRO A 14 -2.84 -8.25 0.00
CA PRO A 14 -1.68 -7.87 0.81
C PRO A 14 -0.47 -8.78 0.63
N ALA A 15 -0.68 -10.09 0.47
CA ALA A 15 0.40 -11.06 0.29
C ALA A 15 1.19 -10.80 -1.01
N ALA A 16 0.48 -10.56 -2.12
CA ALA A 16 1.08 -10.22 -3.41
C ALA A 16 1.86 -8.89 -3.38
N ALA A 17 1.59 -8.02 -2.43
CA ALA A 17 2.26 -6.73 -2.25
C ALA A 17 3.28 -6.71 -1.10
N LEU A 18 3.59 -7.84 -0.48
CA LEU A 18 4.46 -7.88 0.70
C LEU A 18 5.85 -7.25 0.44
N GLY A 19 6.38 -7.43 -0.77
CA GLY A 19 7.67 -6.85 -1.20
C GLY A 19 7.70 -5.32 -1.20
N LEU A 20 6.54 -4.65 -1.19
CA LEU A 20 6.43 -3.19 -1.11
C LEU A 20 6.39 -2.67 0.33
N ALA A 21 6.11 -3.51 1.32
CA ALA A 21 5.94 -3.07 2.71
C ALA A 21 7.17 -2.31 3.24
N PRO A 22 8.42 -2.80 3.06
CA PRO A 22 9.61 -2.09 3.54
C PRO A 22 9.75 -0.70 2.90
N ILE A 23 9.48 -0.59 1.60
CA ILE A 23 9.58 0.66 0.83
C ILE A 23 8.57 1.69 1.34
N THR A 24 7.38 1.26 1.77
CA THR A 24 6.36 2.17 2.30
C THR A 24 6.57 2.55 3.77
N GLN A 25 7.23 1.71 4.56
CA GLN A 25 7.46 1.92 5.99
C GLN A 25 8.71 2.76 6.28
N ASP A 26 9.75 2.65 5.45
CA ASP A 26 11.03 3.35 5.62
C ASP A 26 11.50 3.90 4.27
N ARG A 27 10.90 5.01 3.85
CA ARG A 27 11.13 5.57 2.50
C ARG A 27 12.55 6.11 2.33
N ASP A 28 13.12 6.67 3.39
CA ASP A 28 14.43 7.35 3.36
C ASP A 28 15.55 6.35 3.11
N ARG A 29 15.44 5.13 3.66
CA ARG A 29 16.36 4.02 3.38
C ARG A 29 16.49 3.71 1.89
N PHE A 30 15.45 3.98 1.09
CA PHE A 30 15.41 3.67 -0.33
C PHE A 30 15.49 4.91 -1.23
N ALA A 31 15.64 6.11 -0.67
CA ALA A 31 15.72 7.34 -1.45
C ALA A 31 16.92 7.34 -2.42
N GLY A 32 16.69 7.81 -3.65
CA GLY A 32 17.72 7.87 -4.69
C GLY A 32 18.15 6.51 -5.27
N ARG A 33 17.48 5.40 -4.90
CA ARG A 33 17.78 4.05 -5.39
C ARG A 33 16.68 3.56 -6.33
N GLN A 34 17.06 2.89 -7.40
CA GLN A 34 16.12 2.14 -8.23
C GLN A 34 15.77 0.82 -7.54
N MET A 35 14.48 0.53 -7.45
CA MET A 35 13.95 -0.65 -6.75
C MET A 35 13.04 -1.41 -7.71
N VAL A 36 13.13 -2.73 -7.68
CA VAL A 36 12.22 -3.63 -8.38
C VAL A 36 11.66 -4.61 -7.36
N THR A 37 10.37 -4.87 -7.44
CA THR A 37 9.71 -5.85 -6.60
C THR A 37 8.69 -6.64 -7.43
N ILE A 38 8.41 -7.86 -7.02
CA ILE A 38 7.47 -8.74 -7.71
C ILE A 38 6.10 -8.56 -7.06
N VAL A 39 5.09 -8.45 -7.90
CA VAL A 39 3.68 -8.54 -7.52
C VAL A 39 3.19 -9.90 -7.99
N CYS A 40 2.87 -10.80 -7.05
CA CYS A 40 2.70 -12.22 -7.36
C CYS A 40 1.35 -12.58 -8.02
N ASP A 41 0.24 -11.99 -7.58
CA ASP A 41 -1.11 -12.30 -8.09
C ASP A 41 -2.11 -11.14 -7.86
N ASN A 42 -3.25 -11.18 -8.55
CA ASN A 42 -4.34 -10.19 -8.49
C ASN A 42 -5.73 -10.80 -8.22
N ASN A 43 -5.82 -12.10 -7.90
CA ASN A 43 -7.10 -12.71 -7.52
C ASN A 43 -7.57 -12.20 -6.16
N VAL A 44 -8.51 -11.24 -6.17
CA VAL A 44 -8.89 -10.48 -4.98
C VAL A 44 -10.40 -10.52 -4.76
N ASP A 45 -10.79 -10.85 -3.53
CA ASP A 45 -12.14 -10.57 -3.03
C ASP A 45 -12.33 -9.05 -2.90
N MET A 46 -13.29 -8.50 -3.65
CA MET A 46 -13.54 -7.06 -3.71
C MET A 46 -14.13 -6.48 -2.42
N ASP A 47 -14.85 -7.28 -1.62
CA ASP A 47 -15.33 -6.83 -0.32
C ASP A 47 -14.17 -6.71 0.68
N ALA A 48 -13.23 -7.67 0.63
CA ALA A 48 -12.00 -7.62 1.40
C ALA A 48 -11.13 -6.42 0.96
N TYR A 49 -11.00 -6.20 -0.34
CA TYR A 49 -10.27 -5.07 -0.89
C TYR A 49 -10.82 -3.73 -0.40
N GLY A 50 -12.15 -3.56 -0.44
CA GLY A 50 -12.80 -2.36 0.07
C GLY A 50 -12.49 -2.11 1.55
N ARG A 51 -12.47 -3.16 2.39
CA ARG A 51 -12.09 -3.05 3.79
C ARG A 51 -10.63 -2.59 3.96
N TRP A 52 -9.69 -3.15 3.20
CA TRP A 52 -8.27 -2.76 3.28
C TRP A 52 -8.01 -1.32 2.85
N VAL A 53 -8.67 -0.85 1.79
CA VAL A 53 -8.53 0.54 1.31
C VAL A 53 -9.10 1.54 2.31
N ARG A 54 -10.24 1.21 2.94
CA ARG A 54 -10.83 2.03 4.02
C ARG A 54 -9.92 2.08 5.25
N ALA A 55 -9.43 0.93 5.71
CA ALA A 55 -8.52 0.86 6.86
C ALA A 55 -7.25 1.71 6.65
N ALA A 56 -6.64 1.63 5.45
CA ALA A 56 -5.48 2.45 5.10
C ALA A 56 -5.78 3.96 5.04
N SER A 57 -7.03 4.34 4.79
CA SER A 57 -7.45 5.75 4.79
C SER A 57 -7.69 6.28 6.20
N LEU A 58 -8.32 5.47 7.06
CA LEU A 58 -8.53 5.81 8.48
C LEU A 58 -7.21 6.02 9.23
N GLY A 59 -6.20 5.20 8.97
CA GLY A 59 -4.86 5.37 9.58
C GLY A 59 -4.21 6.72 9.22
N ARG A 60 -4.44 7.24 8.01
CA ARG A 60 -3.96 8.58 7.62
C ARG A 60 -4.73 9.71 8.29
N VAL A 61 -6.05 9.59 8.41
CA VAL A 61 -6.85 10.62 9.11
C VAL A 61 -6.41 10.71 10.57
N ALA A 62 -6.23 9.57 11.24
CA ALA A 62 -5.73 9.53 12.60
C ALA A 62 -4.32 10.12 12.75
N ALA A 63 -3.41 9.84 11.81
CA ALA A 63 -2.07 10.42 11.81
C ALA A 63 -2.09 11.94 11.56
N ALA A 64 -2.94 12.43 10.66
CA ALA A 64 -3.10 13.86 10.37
C ALA A 64 -3.67 14.63 11.57
N GLN A 65 -4.67 14.07 12.27
CA GLN A 65 -5.25 14.69 13.45
C GLN A 65 -4.26 14.81 14.61
N LYS A 66 -3.27 13.91 14.72
CA LYS A 66 -2.21 13.99 15.75
C LYS A 66 -1.20 15.13 15.51
N CYS A 67 -1.12 15.68 14.30
CA CYS A 67 -0.22 16.78 13.97
C CYS A 67 -0.86 18.17 14.18
N CYS A 68 -2.15 18.24 14.47
CA CYS A 68 -2.86 19.47 14.85
C CYS A 68 -3.06 19.51 16.37
#